data_AF-H1PMF7-F1
#
_entry.id   AF-H1PMF7-F1
#
_cell.length_a   1.000
_cell.length_b   1.000
_cell.length_c   1.000
_cell.angle_alpha   90.00
_cell.angle_beta   90.00
_cell.angle_gamma   90.00
#
_symmetry.space_group_name_H-M   'P 1'
#
loop_
_entity.id
_entity.type
_entity.pdbx_description
1 polymer ?
#
loop_
_entity_poly.entity_id
_entity_poly.type
_entity_poly.pdbx_seq_one_letter_code
_entity_poly.pdbx_strand_id
1 'polypeptide(L)'
;MELAGNDALEKGVEVEREGLGTPATRAGIIENLIYKEFIERDKKNLIATPKGKSLIEIVADNFKSAEMTAQWEMELSEIAQGKSSKKEFLEKIEEQIKHTVEEHQKNE
;
A
#
# COMPACT_ATOMS: atom_id res chain seq x y z
N MET A 1 3.16 -8.10 7.53
CA MET A 1 2.01 -7.30 7.04
C MET A 1 1.28 -6.65 8.21
N GLU A 2 0.98 -7.39 9.27
CA GLU A 2 0.29 -6.91 10.50
C GLU A 2 0.87 -5.66 11.18
N LEU A 3 2.18 -5.46 11.11
CA LEU A 3 2.86 -4.37 11.80
C LEU A 3 3.35 -3.27 10.84
N ALA A 4 3.11 -3.42 9.55
CA ALA A 4 3.69 -2.53 8.54
C ALA A 4 2.94 -1.19 8.51
N GLY A 5 3.66 -0.08 8.71
CA GLY A 5 3.10 1.28 8.72
C GLY A 5 2.48 1.70 10.05
N ASN A 6 2.46 0.82 11.08
CA ASN A 6 1.92 1.15 12.41
C ASN A 6 2.76 2.19 13.15
N ASP A 7 4.03 2.34 12.79
CA ASP A 7 4.96 3.34 13.30
C ASP A 7 4.59 4.77 12.87
N ALA A 8 3.82 4.91 11.78
CA ALA A 8 3.30 6.20 11.33
C ALA A 8 1.98 6.61 12.01
N LEU A 9 1.36 5.72 12.80
CA LEU A 9 0.13 6.00 13.53
C LEU A 9 0.42 6.69 14.87
N GLU A 10 -0.37 7.70 15.24
CA GLU A 10 -0.27 8.31 16.57
C GLU A 10 -0.59 7.28 17.66
N LYS A 11 0.18 7.32 18.76
CA LYS A 11 -0.03 6.41 19.91
C LYS A 11 -1.43 6.62 20.49
N GLY A 12 -2.27 5.59 20.40
CA GLY A 12 -3.64 5.58 20.93
C GLY A 12 -4.74 5.60 19.86
N VAL A 13 -4.38 5.66 18.58
CA VAL A 13 -5.33 5.44 17.48
C VAL A 13 -5.55 3.92 17.32
N GLU A 14 -6.64 3.41 17.88
CA GLU A 14 -7.13 2.07 17.53
C GLU A 14 -7.80 2.15 16.14
N VAL A 15 -7.03 1.84 15.11
CA VAL A 15 -7.61 1.43 13.82
C VAL A 15 -7.99 -0.04 13.94
N GLU A 16 -9.23 -0.38 13.62
CA GLU A 16 -9.75 -1.76 13.61
C GLU A 16 -8.92 -2.71 12.71
N ARG A 17 -8.06 -2.12 11.87
CA ARG A 17 -7.14 -2.78 10.93
C ARG A 17 -5.72 -2.32 11.21
N GLU A 18 -4.99 -3.09 12.01
CA GLU A 18 -3.55 -2.88 12.19
C GLU A 18 -2.76 -3.44 10.99
N GLY A 19 -1.85 -2.62 10.46
CA GLY A 19 -0.96 -2.95 9.36
C GLY A 19 -1.60 -3.03 7.97
N LEU A 20 -0.89 -3.64 7.03
CA LEU A 20 -1.33 -3.75 5.64
C LEU A 20 -2.37 -4.87 5.44
N GLY A 21 -3.56 -4.46 4.99
CA GLY A 21 -4.68 -5.34 4.67
C GLY A 21 -5.32 -6.00 5.90
N THR A 22 -6.39 -6.77 5.69
CA THR A 22 -7.10 -7.48 6.75
C THR A 22 -6.59 -8.92 6.88
N PRO A 23 -6.78 -9.59 8.04
CA PRO A 23 -6.45 -11.02 8.18
C PRO A 23 -7.03 -11.89 7.05
N ALA A 24 -8.23 -11.56 6.56
CA ALA A 24 -8.90 -12.28 5.48
C ALA A 24 -8.23 -12.11 4.11
N THR A 25 -7.52 -11.01 3.85
CA THR A 25 -6.95 -10.72 2.51
C THR A 25 -5.44 -10.99 2.41
N ARG A 26 -4.71 -11.02 3.53
CA ARG A 26 -3.23 -11.15 3.54
C ARG A 26 -2.72 -12.39 2.83
N ALA A 27 -3.30 -13.55 3.13
CA ALA A 27 -2.90 -14.81 2.48
C ALA A 27 -3.12 -14.73 0.96
N GLY A 28 -4.27 -14.20 0.53
CA GLY A 28 -4.59 -14.02 -0.89
C GLY A 28 -3.62 -13.07 -1.61
N ILE A 29 -3.16 -12.00 -0.94
CA ILE A 29 -2.16 -11.08 -1.49
C ILE A 29 -0.83 -11.79 -1.70
N ILE A 30 -0.36 -12.58 -0.73
CA ILE A 30 0.90 -13.34 -0.85
C ILE A 30 0.82 -14.33 -2.02
N GLU A 31 -0.29 -15.07 -2.14
CA GLU A 31 -0.49 -15.99 -3.27
C GLU A 31 -0.54 -15.25 -4.61
N ASN A 32 -1.13 -14.04 -4.66
CA ASN A 32 -1.14 -13.23 -5.88
C ASN A 32 0.27 -12.78 -6.30
N LEU A 33 1.11 -12.39 -5.34
CA LEU A 33 2.50 -12.01 -5.61
C LEU A 33 3.34 -13.19 -6.13
N ILE A 34 3.08 -14.40 -5.62
CA ILE A 34 3.70 -15.65 -6.12
C ILE A 34 3.20 -15.95 -7.53
N TYR A 35 1.88 -15.92 -7.75
CA TYR A 35 1.27 -16.18 -9.05
C TYR A 35 1.77 -15.22 -10.14
N LYS A 36 2.02 -13.95 -9.79
CA LYS A 36 2.58 -12.94 -10.70
C LYS A 36 4.11 -13.01 -10.84
N GLU A 37 4.77 -13.94 -10.14
CA GLU A 37 6.21 -14.17 -10.14
C GLU A 37 7.03 -12.98 -9.59
N PHE A 38 6.44 -12.16 -8.71
CA PHE A 38 7.18 -11.10 -8.03
C PHE A 38 7.94 -11.60 -6.81
N ILE A 39 7.43 -12.66 -6.18
CA ILE A 39 8.10 -13.38 -5.09
C ILE A 39 8.05 -14.88 -5.35
N GLU A 40 8.98 -15.63 -4.75
CA GLU A 40 9.02 -17.09 -4.81
C GLU A 40 9.20 -17.70 -3.42
N ARG A 41 8.80 -18.97 -3.27
CA ARG A 41 8.96 -19.74 -2.03
C ARG A 41 10.29 -20.51 -2.10
N ASP A 42 11.24 -20.14 -1.24
CA ASP A 42 12.44 -20.93 -0.97
C ASP A 42 12.31 -21.59 0.40
N LYS A 43 11.88 -22.86 0.41
CA LYS A 43 11.56 -23.63 1.62
C LYS A 43 10.52 -22.90 2.48
N LYS A 44 10.96 -22.30 3.59
CA LYS A 44 10.12 -21.55 4.55
C LYS A 44 10.24 -20.02 4.36
N ASN A 45 11.04 -19.57 3.40
CA ASN A 45 11.28 -18.17 3.12
C ASN A 45 10.50 -17.72 1.88
N LEU A 46 10.15 -16.43 1.85
CA LEU A 46 9.68 -15.74 0.66
C LEU A 46 10.79 -14.82 0.17
N ILE A 47 11.18 -14.95 -1.10
CA ILE A 47 12.28 -14.19 -1.69
C ILE A 47 11.75 -13.38 -2.88
N ALA A 48 12.14 -12.11 -2.99
CA ALA A 48 11.80 -11.29 -4.14
C ALA A 48 12.60 -11.74 -5.38
N THR A 49 11.88 -11.97 -6.48
CA THR A 49 12.48 -12.33 -7.77
C THR A 49 13.15 -11.11 -8.42
N PRO A 50 14.00 -11.29 -9.45
CA PRO A 50 14.51 -10.16 -10.23
C PRO A 50 13.38 -9.26 -10.77
N LYS A 51 12.30 -9.86 -11.27
CA LYS A 51 11.09 -9.17 -11.74
C LYS A 51 10.43 -8.33 -10.63
N GLY A 52 10.30 -8.89 -9.43
CA GLY A 52 9.77 -8.17 -8.28
C GLY A 52 10.64 -6.99 -7.85
N LYS A 53 11.96 -7.15 -7.87
CA LYS A 53 12.91 -6.06 -7.56
C LYS A 53 12.84 -4.94 -8.59
N SER A 54 12.83 -5.26 -9.88
CA SER A 54 12.68 -4.24 -10.94
C SER A 54 11.36 -3.48 -10.81
N LEU A 55 10.25 -4.15 -10.44
CA LEU A 55 9.00 -3.45 -10.19
C LEU A 55 9.13 -2.43 -9.05
N ILE A 56 9.79 -2.81 -7.94
CA ILE A 56 10.01 -1.91 -6.79
C ILE A 56 10.85 -0.69 -7.18
N GLU A 57 11.80 -0.84 -8.11
CA GLU A 57 12.63 0.27 -8.62
C GLU A 57 11.83 1.24 -9.50
N ILE A 58 10.85 0.72 -10.27
CA ILE A 58 10.05 1.53 -11.19
C ILE A 58 8.92 2.27 -10.46
N VAL A 59 8.32 1.66 -9.45
CA VAL A 59 7.19 2.25 -8.72
C VAL A 59 7.67 3.42 -7.85
N ALA A 60 6.98 4.56 -7.94
CA ALA A 60 7.28 5.75 -7.16
C ALA A 60 7.24 5.46 -5.64
N ASP A 61 8.11 6.14 -4.89
CA ASP A 61 8.40 5.80 -3.48
C ASP A 61 7.17 5.90 -2.57
N ASN A 62 6.30 6.86 -2.82
CA ASN A 62 5.03 7.01 -2.10
C ASN A 62 4.12 5.78 -2.28
N PHE A 63 3.97 5.25 -3.50
CA PHE A 63 3.08 4.13 -3.82
C PHE A 63 3.55 2.77 -3.29
N LYS A 64 4.84 2.63 -2.94
CA LYS A 64 5.37 1.43 -2.30
C LYS A 64 5.55 1.56 -0.78
N SER A 65 5.16 2.70 -0.20
CA SER A 65 5.25 2.94 1.24
C SER A 65 4.09 2.31 2.01
N ALA A 66 4.43 1.59 3.09
CA ALA A 66 3.44 1.07 4.03
C ALA A 66 2.75 2.20 4.81
N GLU A 67 3.46 3.29 5.08
CA GLU A 67 2.92 4.49 5.75
C GLU A 67 1.78 5.12 4.93
N MET A 68 1.93 5.24 3.60
CA MET A 68 0.88 5.81 2.78
C MET A 68 -0.41 4.97 2.82
N THR A 69 -0.26 3.64 2.82
CA THR A 69 -1.42 2.75 2.99
C THR A 69 -2.09 2.95 4.35
N ALA A 70 -1.30 3.11 5.43
CA ALA A 70 -1.83 3.34 6.76
C ALA A 70 -2.61 4.67 6.83
N GLN A 71 -2.07 5.74 6.24
CA GLN A 71 -2.77 7.03 6.13
C GLN A 71 -4.10 6.91 5.38
N TRP A 72 -4.15 6.15 4.28
CA TRP A 72 -5.39 5.91 3.55
C TRP A 72 -6.41 5.12 4.36
N GLU A 73 -6.00 4.08 5.09
CA GLU A 73 -6.92 3.33 5.95
C GLU A 73 -7.46 4.20 7.10
N MET A 74 -6.66 5.13 7.63
CA MET A 74 -7.15 6.14 8.59
C MET A 74 -8.22 7.04 7.96
N GLU A 75 -7.94 7.64 6.80
CA GLU A 75 -8.89 8.55 6.13
C GLU A 75 -10.17 7.79 5.73
N LEU A 76 -10.07 6.52 5.30
CA LEU A 76 -11.22 5.65 5.06
C LEU A 76 -12.05 5.38 6.32
N SER A 77 -11.41 5.22 7.49
CA SER A 77 -12.10 5.09 8.78
C SER A 77 -12.84 6.38 9.16
N GLU A 78 -12.22 7.54 8.96
CA GLU A 78 -12.86 8.84 9.17
C GLU A 78 -14.06 9.05 8.24
N ILE A 79 -13.95 8.66 6.97
CA ILE A 79 -15.05 8.69 6.01
C ILE A 79 -16.20 7.79 6.49
N ALA A 80 -15.90 6.58 6.96
CA ALA A 80 -16.92 5.67 7.50
C ALA A 80 -17.64 6.23 8.73
N GLN A 81 -16.95 7.05 9.53
CA GLN A 81 -17.50 7.77 10.67
C GLN A 81 -18.19 9.09 10.28
N GLY A 82 -18.18 9.48 9.00
CA GLY A 82 -18.75 10.73 8.51
C GLY A 82 -17.95 11.98 8.86
N LYS A 83 -16.66 11.83 9.24
CA LYS A 83 -15.76 12.94 9.62
C LYS A 83 -15.00 13.55 8.45
N SER A 84 -14.82 12.77 7.38
CA SER A 84 -14.04 13.16 6.19
C SER A 84 -14.83 12.91 4.90
N SER A 85 -14.54 13.67 3.85
CA SER A 85 -15.27 13.60 2.58
C SER A 85 -14.70 12.53 1.67
N LYS A 86 -15.54 11.55 1.28
CA LYS A 86 -15.18 10.55 0.26
C LYS A 86 -14.76 11.19 -1.06
N LYS A 87 -15.42 12.31 -1.43
CA LYS A 87 -15.13 13.01 -2.68
C LYS A 87 -13.72 13.57 -2.67
N GLU A 88 -13.36 14.29 -1.61
CA GLU A 88 -12.04 14.93 -1.48
C GLU A 88 -10.93 13.88 -1.42
N PHE A 89 -11.15 12.76 -0.71
CA PHE A 89 -10.19 11.65 -0.69
C PHE A 89 -9.88 11.11 -2.08
N LEU A 90 -10.91 10.86 -2.89
CA LEU A 90 -10.73 10.38 -4.26
C LEU A 90 -10.07 11.41 -5.17
N GLU A 91 -10.42 12.70 -5.02
CA GLU A 91 -9.81 13.79 -5.79
C GLU A 91 -8.29 13.89 -5.50
N LYS A 92 -7.87 13.79 -4.24
CA LYS A 92 -6.45 13.76 -3.85
C LYS A 92 -5.71 12.57 -4.49
N ILE A 93 -6.31 11.37 -4.46
CA ILE A 93 -5.69 10.18 -5.06
C ILE A 93 -5.54 10.36 -6.57
N GLU A 94 -6.57 10.87 -7.24
CA GLU A 94 -6.53 11.11 -8.68
C GLU A 94 -5.45 12.13 -9.06
N GLU A 95 -5.31 13.21 -8.29
CA GLU A 95 -4.26 14.21 -8.48
C GLU A 95 -2.86 13.62 -8.28
N GLN A 96 -2.65 12.83 -7.23
CA GLN A 96 -1.37 12.14 -6.99
C GLN A 96 -1.01 11.19 -8.13
N ILE A 97 -1.97 10.39 -8.63
CA ILE A 97 -1.74 9.48 -9.76
C ILE A 97 -1.37 10.26 -11.01
N LYS A 98 -2.09 11.34 -11.34
CA LYS A 98 -1.78 12.19 -12.49
C LYS A 98 -0.37 12.75 -12.40
N HIS A 99 -0.01 13.32 -11.26
CA HIS A 99 1.32 13.87 -11.02
C HIS A 99 2.41 12.81 -11.23
N THR A 100 2.27 11.62 -10.63
CA THR A 100 3.26 10.55 -10.79
C THR A 100 3.39 10.06 -12.22
N VAL A 101 2.28 9.94 -12.97
CA VAL A 101 2.34 9.55 -14.39
C VAL A 101 3.05 10.62 -15.23
N GLU A 102 2.75 11.90 -14.99
CA GLU A 102 3.41 13.01 -15.68
C GLU A 102 4.91 13.10 -15.37
N GLU A 103 5.33 12.84 -14.12
CA GLU A 103 6.73 12.77 -13.73
C GLU A 103 7.46 11.62 -14.43
N HIS A 104 6.86 10.42 -14.47
CA HIS A 104 7.45 9.28 -15.16
C HIS A 104 7.59 9.51 -16.66
N GLN A 105 6.61 10.14 -17.31
CA GLN A 105 6.68 10.49 -18.74
C GLN A 105 7.77 11.51 -19.08
N LYS A 106 8.16 12.37 -18.13
CA LYS A 106 9.24 13.36 -18.33
C LYS A 106 10.64 12.78 -18.12
N ASN A 107 10.73 11.67 -17.41
CA ASN A 107 11.98 11.00 -17.05
C ASN A 107 12.35 9.86 -18.01
N GLU A 108 11.53 9.59 -19.03
CA GLU A 108 11.84 8.77 -20.23
C GLU A 108 12.39 9.64 -21.38
#